data_AF-A0A967G6Z9-F1
#
_entry.id   AF-A0A967G6Z9-F1
#
_cell.length_a   1.000
_cell.length_b   1.000
_cell.length_c   1.000
_cell.angle_alpha   90.00
_cell.angle_beta   90.00
_cell.angle_gamma   90.00
#
_symmetry.space_group_name_H-M   'P 1'
#
loop_
_entity.id
_entity.type
_entity.pdbx_description
1 polymer ?
#
loop_
_entity_poly.entity_id
_entity_poly.type
_entity_poly.pdbx_seq_one_letter_code
_entity_poly.pdbx_strand_id
1 'polypeptide(L)'
;MPGDKESSDKAGTQSIETKNTVYPELKYWMPPYLIKRDITFRNPAMIIRDPLAGFELNGMVNRGDDIIIDFMGYSQSVQAGAGVQRMSVYVDEEPPKDFWDEQLVRLLAEDGDIILGLTPAEQMTWTYDELFERASLYYRTPTICDFLNKTDKTREFKTTETTDSEQD
;
A
#
# COMPACT_ATOMS: atom_id res chain seq x y z
N MET A 1 33.46 38.66 -22.07
CA MET A 1 32.05 38.64 -21.64
C MET A 1 31.87 37.45 -20.71
N PRO A 2 31.43 37.64 -19.46
CA PRO A 2 31.10 36.55 -18.57
C PRO A 2 29.74 35.98 -19.01
N GLY A 3 29.71 34.68 -19.32
CA GLY A 3 28.47 33.96 -19.57
C GLY A 3 27.95 33.40 -18.26
N ASP A 4 26.70 33.73 -17.94
CA ASP A 4 25.96 33.29 -16.77
C ASP A 4 25.97 31.76 -16.66
N LYS A 5 26.50 31.27 -15.53
CA LYS A 5 26.29 29.91 -15.04
C LYS A 5 25.24 29.95 -13.94
N GLU A 6 23.97 30.01 -14.29
CA GLU A 6 22.91 29.65 -13.36
C GLU A 6 21.77 28.93 -14.09
N SER A 7 21.24 27.89 -13.43
CA SER A 7 19.93 27.24 -13.64
C SER A 7 19.84 25.87 -14.35
N SER A 8 20.80 24.95 -14.21
CA SER A 8 20.58 23.55 -14.65
C SER A 8 20.26 22.53 -13.56
N ASP A 9 20.28 22.88 -12.27
CA ASP A 9 20.25 21.87 -11.19
C ASP A 9 18.90 21.67 -10.48
N LYS A 10 17.82 22.37 -10.89
CA LYS A 10 16.51 22.27 -10.19
C LYS A 10 15.46 21.39 -10.88
N ALA A 11 15.69 20.94 -12.12
CA ALA A 11 14.69 20.18 -12.88
C ALA A 11 14.70 18.66 -12.61
N GLY A 12 15.81 18.11 -12.10
CA GLY A 12 15.97 16.65 -11.91
C GLY A 12 15.32 16.10 -10.63
N THR A 13 15.18 16.92 -9.60
CA THR A 13 14.76 16.46 -8.26
C THR A 13 13.24 16.32 -8.15
N GLN A 14 12.46 17.13 -8.87
CA GLN A 14 10.99 17.04 -8.87
C GLN A 14 10.46 15.76 -9.55
N SER A 15 11.23 15.12 -10.44
CA SER A 15 10.72 14.07 -11.33
C SER A 15 10.26 12.77 -10.65
N ILE A 16 10.74 12.45 -9.43
CA ILE A 16 10.35 11.23 -8.71
C ILE A 16 9.37 11.54 -7.58
N GLU A 17 9.58 12.65 -6.85
CA GLU A 17 8.61 13.13 -5.85
C GLU A 17 7.22 13.38 -6.45
N THR A 18 7.14 13.73 -7.75
CA THR A 18 5.87 14.06 -8.41
C THR A 18 5.16 12.84 -9.02
N LYS A 19 5.76 11.63 -9.03
CA LYS A 19 5.13 10.43 -9.61
C LYS A 19 4.43 9.53 -8.60
N ASN A 20 4.84 9.57 -7.34
CA ASN A 20 4.21 8.80 -6.27
C ASN A 20 3.32 9.75 -5.45
N THR A 21 2.01 9.60 -5.57
CA THR A 21 1.00 10.40 -4.86
C THR A 21 0.90 10.03 -3.37
N VAL A 22 1.28 8.81 -3.01
CA VAL A 22 1.16 8.27 -1.65
C VAL A 22 2.27 8.79 -0.72
N TYR A 23 3.51 8.87 -1.21
CA TYR A 23 4.65 9.33 -0.42
C TYR A 23 4.46 10.73 0.21
N PRO A 24 4.05 11.78 -0.55
CA PRO A 24 3.87 13.11 0.02
C PRO A 24 2.85 13.14 1.14
N GLU A 25 1.74 12.41 0.98
CA GLU A 25 0.69 12.29 2.00
C GLU A 25 1.18 11.52 3.23
N LEU A 26 1.83 10.36 3.04
CA LEU A 26 2.37 9.58 4.17
C LEU A 26 3.37 10.42 4.98
N LYS A 27 4.26 11.14 4.30
CA LYS A 27 5.23 12.02 4.94
C LYS A 27 4.57 13.20 5.65
N TYR A 28 3.49 13.76 5.11
CA TYR A 28 2.75 14.86 5.74
C TYR A 28 2.14 14.45 7.08
N TRP A 29 1.56 13.25 7.16
CA TRP A 29 0.95 12.73 8.39
C TRP A 29 1.94 12.14 9.39
N MET A 30 3.15 11.80 8.94
CA MET A 30 4.14 11.16 9.79
C MET A 30 4.87 12.15 10.72
N PRO A 31 4.98 11.87 12.03
CA PRO A 31 5.77 12.69 12.94
C PRO A 31 7.24 12.81 12.47
N PRO A 32 7.79 14.02 12.27
CA PRO A 32 9.11 14.19 11.67
C PRO A 32 10.26 13.52 12.43
N TYR A 33 10.12 13.36 13.75
CA TYR A 33 11.14 12.72 14.59
C TYR A 33 11.26 11.20 14.38
N LEU A 34 10.25 10.57 13.76
CA LEU A 34 10.29 9.16 13.38
C LEU A 34 11.03 8.95 12.05
N ILE A 35 11.13 9.98 11.21
CA ILE A 35 11.79 9.85 9.91
C ILE A 35 13.31 9.85 10.11
N LYS A 36 13.93 8.68 9.98
CA LYS A 36 15.38 8.50 10.10
C LYS A 36 16.10 8.83 8.80
N ARG A 37 15.52 8.43 7.66
CA ARG A 37 16.03 8.72 6.33
C ARG A 37 14.87 8.92 5.37
N ASP A 38 14.91 10.00 4.63
CA ASP A 38 13.92 10.31 3.61
C ASP A 38 14.26 9.69 2.26
N ILE A 39 13.29 9.65 1.34
CA ILE A 39 13.52 9.16 -0.01
C ILE A 39 14.47 10.09 -0.77
N THR A 40 15.19 9.53 -1.73
CA THR A 40 16.02 10.30 -2.67
C THR A 40 15.83 9.75 -4.07
N PHE A 41 16.28 10.49 -5.09
CA PHE A 41 16.24 10.02 -6.47
C PHE A 41 16.93 8.66 -6.67
N ARG A 42 17.96 8.36 -5.87
CA ARG A 42 18.75 7.11 -5.97
C ARG A 42 18.22 5.99 -5.07
N ASN A 43 17.38 6.33 -4.10
CA ASN A 43 16.87 5.38 -3.12
C ASN A 43 15.43 5.75 -2.77
N PRO A 44 14.43 5.06 -3.35
CA PRO A 44 13.03 5.31 -3.08
C PRO A 44 12.57 4.75 -1.73
N ALA A 45 13.47 4.25 -0.88
CA ALA A 45 13.14 3.69 0.43
C ALA A 45 13.25 4.76 1.54
N MET A 46 12.13 5.01 2.20
CA MET A 46 12.07 5.79 3.42
C MET A 46 12.33 4.90 4.63
N ILE A 47 13.17 5.36 5.56
CA ILE A 47 13.48 4.64 6.81
C ILE A 47 12.83 5.39 7.97
N ILE A 48 12.02 4.66 8.72
CA ILE A 48 11.29 5.13 9.88
C ILE A 48 11.81 4.41 11.12
N ARG A 49 11.92 5.15 12.23
CA ARG A 49 12.20 4.57 13.55
C ARG A 49 10.92 3.92 14.06
N ASP A 50 11.03 2.68 14.54
CA ASP A 50 9.91 2.03 15.19
C ASP A 50 9.49 2.82 16.46
N PRO A 51 8.26 3.38 16.50
CA PRO A 51 7.78 4.13 17.65
C PRO A 51 7.57 3.24 18.90
N LEU A 52 7.52 1.92 18.72
CA LEU A 52 7.34 0.93 19.77
C LEU A 52 8.68 0.33 20.24
N ALA A 53 9.82 0.87 19.80
CA ALA A 53 11.13 0.45 20.26
C ALA A 53 11.23 0.46 21.79
N GLY A 54 11.58 -0.69 22.39
CA GLY A 54 11.66 -0.88 23.83
C GLY A 54 10.33 -1.13 24.53
N PHE A 55 9.20 -1.16 23.81
CA PHE A 55 7.91 -1.56 24.36
C PHE A 55 7.88 -3.06 24.60
N GLU A 56 7.35 -3.50 25.75
CA GLU A 56 7.19 -4.90 26.09
C GLU A 56 5.71 -5.29 26.04
N LEU A 57 5.40 -6.35 25.30
CA LEU A 57 4.07 -6.94 25.28
C LEU A 57 4.21 -8.46 25.44
N ASN A 58 3.46 -9.04 26.39
CA ASN A 58 3.46 -10.48 26.67
C ASN A 58 4.86 -11.09 26.90
N GLY A 59 5.78 -10.34 27.52
CA GLY A 59 7.16 -10.82 27.78
C GLY A 59 8.10 -10.75 26.57
N MET A 60 7.65 -10.21 25.44
CA MET A 60 8.49 -9.91 24.29
C MET A 60 8.81 -8.42 24.26
N VAL A 61 10.11 -8.09 24.26
CA VAL A 61 10.60 -6.72 24.09
C VAL A 61 10.76 -6.44 22.61
N ASN A 62 10.08 -5.40 22.13
CA ASN A 62 10.30 -4.88 20.80
C ASN A 62 11.70 -4.27 20.70
N ARG A 63 12.52 -4.82 19.81
CA ARG A 63 13.91 -4.40 19.61
C ARG A 63 14.03 -3.04 18.94
N GLY A 64 12.97 -2.59 18.27
CA GLY A 64 12.93 -1.29 17.61
C GLY A 64 13.73 -1.24 16.32
N ASP A 65 13.69 -2.33 15.54
CA ASP A 65 14.31 -2.36 14.22
C ASP A 65 13.68 -1.28 13.32
N ASP A 66 14.48 -0.67 12.45
CA ASP A 66 13.95 0.37 11.58
C ASP A 66 12.90 -0.21 10.62
N ILE A 67 11.80 0.52 10.45
CA ILE A 67 10.77 0.21 9.46
C ILE A 67 11.21 0.81 8.13
N ILE A 68 11.23 -0.01 7.08
CA ILE A 68 11.61 0.41 5.72
C ILE A 68 10.36 0.42 4.85
N ILE A 69 10.06 1.55 4.24
CA ILE A 69 8.95 1.72 3.29
C ILE A 69 9.52 1.99 1.90
N ASP A 70 9.30 1.05 0.99
CA ASP A 70 9.67 1.18 -0.41
C ASP A 70 8.51 1.76 -1.22
N PHE A 71 8.76 2.86 -1.93
CA PHE A 71 7.79 3.44 -2.85
C PHE A 71 8.05 2.98 -4.28
N MET A 72 7.18 2.11 -4.78
CA MET A 72 7.27 1.55 -6.13
C MET A 72 6.09 2.01 -6.98
N GLY A 73 6.33 2.19 -8.28
CA GLY A 73 5.27 2.40 -9.27
C GLY A 73 5.16 1.19 -10.20
N TYR A 74 3.97 0.91 -10.73
CA TYR A 74 3.72 -0.27 -11.58
C TYR A 74 4.56 -0.34 -12.87
N SER A 75 5.09 0.79 -13.33
CA SER A 75 5.97 0.85 -14.50
C SER A 75 7.42 0.45 -14.22
N GLN A 76 7.80 0.31 -12.94
CA GLN A 76 9.11 -0.21 -12.57
C GLN A 76 9.09 -1.73 -12.70
N SER A 77 10.18 -2.31 -13.22
CA SER A 77 10.24 -3.75 -13.35
C SER A 77 10.16 -4.41 -11.98
N VAL A 78 9.39 -5.50 -11.90
CA VAL A 78 9.34 -6.49 -10.81
C VAL A 78 10.73 -6.77 -10.21
N GLN A 79 11.75 -6.84 -11.06
CA GLN A 79 13.14 -7.08 -10.67
C GLN A 79 13.77 -6.00 -9.78
N ALA A 80 13.29 -4.75 -9.83
CA ALA A 80 13.83 -3.66 -9.01
C ALA A 80 13.50 -3.82 -7.52
N GLY A 81 12.43 -4.55 -7.19
CA GLY A 81 12.01 -4.86 -5.82
C GLY A 81 12.27 -6.32 -5.42
N ALA A 82 13.03 -7.08 -6.22
CA ALA A 82 13.19 -8.51 -6.04
C ALA A 82 14.16 -8.88 -4.90
N GLY A 83 13.80 -9.90 -4.14
CA GLY A 83 14.64 -10.53 -3.10
C GLY A 83 14.44 -9.99 -1.69
N VAL A 84 13.55 -9.02 -1.50
CA VAL A 84 13.21 -8.48 -0.17
C VAL A 84 11.91 -9.12 0.31
N GLN A 85 11.95 -9.66 1.53
CA GLN A 85 10.79 -10.11 2.29
C GLN A 85 9.96 -8.89 2.72
N ARG A 86 8.62 -8.99 2.64
CA ARG A 86 7.72 -7.86 2.94
C ARG A 86 6.75 -8.28 4.03
N MET A 87 6.62 -7.45 5.05
CA MET A 87 5.60 -7.66 6.10
C MET A 87 4.22 -7.16 5.68
N SER A 88 4.16 -6.11 4.85
CA SER A 88 2.89 -5.58 4.35
C SER A 88 3.10 -4.91 2.99
N VAL A 89 2.05 -4.88 2.17
CA VAL A 89 2.00 -4.15 0.90
C VAL A 89 0.70 -3.34 0.83
N TYR A 90 0.82 -2.04 0.57
CA TYR A 90 -0.31 -1.20 0.18
C TYR A 90 -0.27 -0.97 -1.34
N VAL A 91 -1.39 -1.23 -2.00
CA VAL A 91 -1.57 -1.11 -3.45
C VAL A 91 -2.66 -0.07 -3.73
N ASP A 92 -2.35 0.89 -4.59
CA ASP A 92 -3.25 1.98 -5.01
C ASP A 92 -3.76 1.73 -6.43
N GLU A 93 -5.06 1.54 -6.59
CA GLU A 93 -5.75 1.08 -7.81
C GLU A 93 -5.43 -0.38 -8.21
N GLU A 94 -6.20 -0.92 -9.17
CA GLU A 94 -6.00 -2.29 -9.68
C GLU A 94 -4.62 -2.45 -10.32
N PRO A 95 -3.72 -3.29 -9.74
CA PRO A 95 -2.40 -3.52 -10.32
C PRO A 95 -2.47 -4.57 -11.44
N PRO A 96 -1.44 -4.64 -12.30
CA PRO A 96 -1.25 -5.80 -13.17
C PRO A 96 -1.19 -7.10 -12.36
N LYS A 97 -1.86 -8.16 -12.84
CA LYS A 97 -1.95 -9.45 -12.12
C LYS A 97 -0.57 -10.05 -11.78
N ASP A 98 0.37 -10.00 -12.72
CA ASP A 98 1.73 -10.52 -12.49
C ASP A 98 2.45 -9.82 -11.33
N PHE A 99 2.18 -8.52 -11.12
CA PHE A 99 2.73 -7.78 -9.98
C PHE A 99 2.11 -8.23 -8.66
N TRP A 100 0.78 -8.44 -8.66
CA TRP A 100 0.03 -8.93 -7.48
C TRP A 100 0.52 -10.31 -7.05
N ASP A 101 0.60 -11.26 -7.98
CA ASP A 101 1.00 -12.64 -7.69
C ASP A 101 2.43 -12.72 -7.14
N GLU A 102 3.31 -11.85 -7.64
CA GLU A 102 4.66 -11.73 -7.09
C GLU A 102 4.65 -11.20 -5.65
N GLN A 103 3.79 -10.24 -5.31
CA GLN A 103 3.70 -9.72 -3.94
C GLN A 103 3.14 -10.77 -2.98
N LEU A 104 2.15 -11.56 -3.39
CA LEU A 104 1.60 -12.64 -2.57
C LEU A 104 2.68 -13.63 -2.11
N VAL A 105 3.55 -14.09 -3.03
CA VAL A 105 4.65 -15.01 -2.68
C VAL A 105 5.62 -14.39 -1.68
N ARG A 106 5.81 -13.05 -1.73
CA ARG A 106 6.71 -12.34 -0.81
C ARG A 106 6.12 -12.16 0.58
N LEU A 107 4.82 -11.91 0.66
CA LEU A 107 4.09 -11.77 1.92
C LEU A 107 3.96 -13.11 2.64
N LEU A 108 3.76 -14.20 1.89
CA LEU A 108 3.73 -15.56 2.45
C LEU A 108 5.02 -15.93 3.21
N ALA A 109 6.16 -15.33 2.86
CA ALA A 109 7.42 -15.59 3.55
C ALA A 109 7.49 -14.96 4.95
N GLU A 110 6.67 -13.94 5.23
CA GLU A 110 6.66 -13.17 6.50
C GLU A 110 5.31 -13.22 7.21
N ASP A 111 4.37 -14.05 6.75
CA ASP A 111 2.97 -14.04 7.22
C ASP A 111 2.36 -12.62 7.14
N GLY A 112 2.68 -11.93 6.05
CA GLY A 112 2.34 -10.53 5.84
C GLY A 112 0.96 -10.28 5.23
N ASP A 113 0.54 -9.02 5.23
CA ASP A 113 -0.75 -8.58 4.70
C ASP A 113 -0.64 -7.78 3.39
N ILE A 114 -1.72 -7.80 2.61
CA ILE A 114 -1.88 -6.91 1.44
C ILE A 114 -3.16 -6.11 1.57
N ILE A 115 -3.05 -4.80 1.35
CA ILE A 115 -4.16 -3.86 1.37
C ILE A 115 -4.27 -3.26 -0.03
N LEU A 116 -5.44 -3.42 -0.65
CA LEU A 116 -5.75 -2.85 -1.96
C LEU A 116 -6.83 -1.78 -1.82
N GLY A 117 -6.49 -0.53 -2.14
CA GLY A 117 -7.45 0.55 -2.32
C GLY A 117 -7.76 0.74 -3.80
N LEU A 118 -9.02 0.63 -4.22
CA LEU A 118 -9.40 0.83 -5.62
C LEU A 118 -10.79 1.46 -5.73
N THR A 119 -11.02 2.19 -6.82
CA THR A 119 -12.38 2.65 -7.18
C THR A 119 -12.98 1.70 -8.22
N PRO A 120 -14.10 1.00 -7.92
CA PRO A 120 -14.68 0.07 -8.87
C PRO A 120 -15.09 0.77 -10.17
N ALA A 121 -14.59 0.27 -11.30
CA ALA A 121 -14.91 0.74 -12.64
C ALA A 121 -15.57 -0.39 -13.46
N GLU A 122 -16.25 -0.05 -14.56
CA GLU A 122 -16.89 -1.04 -15.45
C GLU A 122 -15.89 -2.05 -16.08
N GLN A 123 -14.58 -1.80 -15.95
CA GLN A 123 -13.50 -2.60 -16.56
C GLN A 123 -12.57 -3.23 -15.51
N MET A 124 -13.06 -3.54 -14.30
CA MET A 124 -12.28 -4.37 -13.37
C MET A 124 -11.94 -5.70 -14.04
N THR A 125 -10.69 -6.15 -13.89
CA THR A 125 -10.21 -7.33 -14.61
C THR A 125 -10.29 -8.58 -13.74
N TRP A 126 -9.44 -8.68 -12.73
CA TRP A 126 -9.32 -9.88 -11.89
C TRP A 126 -9.73 -9.60 -10.44
N THR A 127 -9.67 -8.33 -10.01
CA THR A 127 -9.94 -7.94 -8.63
C THR A 127 -11.35 -8.25 -8.16
N TYR A 128 -12.35 -8.12 -9.04
CA TYR A 128 -13.73 -8.45 -8.70
C TYR A 128 -13.91 -9.96 -8.49
N ASP A 129 -13.53 -10.79 -9.46
CA ASP A 129 -13.73 -12.25 -9.42
C ASP A 129 -12.86 -12.95 -8.36
N GLU A 130 -11.60 -12.50 -8.19
CA GLU A 130 -10.65 -13.18 -7.31
C GLU A 130 -10.63 -12.63 -5.88
N LEU A 131 -10.93 -11.34 -5.67
CA LEU A 131 -10.89 -10.74 -4.33
C LEU A 131 -12.29 -10.47 -3.79
N PHE A 132 -13.12 -9.77 -4.56
CA PHE A 132 -14.44 -9.36 -4.06
C PHE A 132 -15.37 -10.57 -3.90
N GLU A 133 -15.59 -11.37 -4.94
CA GLU A 133 -16.51 -12.51 -4.88
C GLU A 133 -16.07 -13.60 -3.91
N ARG A 134 -14.75 -13.72 -3.66
CA ARG A 134 -14.16 -14.70 -2.74
C ARG A 134 -13.91 -14.16 -1.34
N ALA A 135 -14.34 -12.93 -1.06
CA ALA A 135 -14.13 -12.34 0.26
C ALA A 135 -14.86 -13.16 1.33
N SER A 136 -14.12 -13.62 2.34
CA SER A 136 -14.68 -14.30 3.53
C SER A 136 -15.49 -13.35 4.41
N LEU A 137 -15.25 -12.05 4.30
CA LEU A 137 -15.94 -11.00 5.05
C LEU A 137 -16.15 -9.77 4.18
N TYR A 138 -17.41 -9.35 4.07
CA TYR A 138 -17.75 -8.02 3.60
C TYR A 138 -17.96 -7.08 4.78
N TYR A 139 -17.26 -5.95 4.76
CA TYR A 139 -17.55 -4.81 5.62
C TYR A 139 -18.12 -3.65 4.80
N ARG A 140 -19.23 -3.07 5.25
CA ARG A 140 -19.94 -1.98 4.57
C ARG A 140 -20.30 -0.89 5.56
N THR A 141 -20.13 0.36 5.15
CA THR A 141 -20.55 1.49 5.98
C THR A 141 -22.08 1.57 6.08
N PRO A 142 -22.65 2.19 7.13
CA PRO A 142 -24.10 2.36 7.25
C PRO A 142 -24.74 3.02 6.03
N THR A 143 -24.08 4.02 5.46
CA THR A 143 -24.51 4.71 4.24
C THR A 143 -24.67 3.76 3.06
N ILE A 144 -23.73 2.83 2.88
CA ILE A 144 -23.79 1.83 1.81
C ILE A 144 -24.90 0.82 2.07
N CYS A 145 -25.06 0.35 3.32
CA CYS A 145 -26.17 -0.54 3.68
C CYS A 145 -27.53 0.10 3.40
N ASP A 146 -27.72 1.36 3.79
CA ASP A 146 -28.95 2.10 3.55
C ASP A 146 -29.25 2.28 2.06
N PHE A 147 -28.21 2.57 1.27
CA PHE A 147 -28.34 2.68 -0.18
C PHE A 147 -28.75 1.35 -0.81
N LEU A 148 -28.00 0.27 -0.52
CA LEU A 148 -28.26 -1.05 -1.08
C LEU A 148 -29.63 -1.60 -0.66
N ASN A 149 -30.01 -1.47 0.60
CA ASN A 149 -31.34 -1.89 1.07
C ASN A 149 -32.48 -1.07 0.46
N LYS A 150 -32.22 0.12 -0.09
CA LYS A 150 -33.21 0.91 -0.83
C LYS A 150 -33.31 0.50 -2.30
N THR A 151 -32.17 0.23 -2.94
CA THR A 151 -32.08 -0.05 -4.39
C THR A 151 -32.29 -1.52 -4.72
N ASP A 152 -31.78 -2.42 -3.90
CA ASP A 152 -31.91 -3.86 -4.03
C ASP A 152 -32.78 -4.42 -2.90
N LYS A 153 -33.92 -5.01 -3.29
CA LYS A 153 -34.91 -5.62 -2.38
C LYS A 153 -34.83 -7.14 -2.37
N THR A 154 -33.88 -7.74 -3.08
CA THR A 154 -33.72 -9.19 -3.16
C THR A 154 -33.20 -9.79 -1.86
N ARG A 155 -32.43 -9.00 -1.09
CA ARG A 155 -31.87 -9.39 0.21
C ARG A 155 -31.68 -8.20 1.13
N GLU A 156 -31.43 -8.50 2.41
CA GLU A 156 -31.03 -7.51 3.40
C GLU A 156 -29.50 -7.41 3.45
N PHE A 157 -28.97 -6.20 3.34
CA PHE A 157 -27.55 -5.89 3.44
C PHE A 157 -27.20 -5.39 4.84
N LYS A 158 -26.19 -6.01 5.45
CA LYS A 158 -25.69 -5.70 6.79
C LYS A 158 -24.29 -5.09 6.74
N THR A 159 -23.90 -4.43 7.83
CA THR A 159 -22.57 -3.83 8.01
C THR A 159 -21.46 -4.87 7.91
N THR A 160 -21.68 -6.05 8.47
CA THR A 160 -20.78 -7.20 8.37
C THR A 160 -21.53 -8.40 7.84
N GLU A 161 -20.92 -9.11 6.90
CA GLU A 161 -21.45 -10.32 6.29
C GLU A 161 -20.28 -11.27 6.04
N THR A 162 -20.29 -12.42 6.72
CA THR A 162 -19.33 -13.50 6.51
C THR A 162 -19.85 -14.41 5.40
N THR A 163 -18.96 -14.90 4.55
CA THR A 163 -19.28 -15.87 3.49
C THR A 163 -18.66 -17.23 3.80
N ASP A 164 -19.20 -18.27 3.15
CA ASP A 164 -18.65 -19.62 3.20
C ASP A 164 -17.53 -19.83 2.14
N SER A 165 -16.91 -18.75 1.66
CA SER A 165 -15.79 -18.87 0.71
C SER A 165 -14.65 -19.66 1.37
N GLU A 166 -14.41 -20.88 0.88
CA GLU A 166 -13.33 -21.74 1.35
C GLU A 166 -11.98 -21.04 1.13
N GLN A 167 -11.12 -21.06 2.16
CA GLN A 167 -9.72 -20.66 2.03
C GLN A 167 -8.99 -21.81 1.33
N ASP A 168 -8.94 -21.78 -0.01
CA ASP A 168 -8.09 -22.67 -0.81
C ASP A 168 -6.60 -22.33 -0.64
#